data_AF-A0A2T3BA10-F1
#
_entry.id   AF-A0A2T3BA10-F1
#
_cell.length_a   1.000
_cell.length_b   1.000
_cell.length_c   1.000
_cell.angle_alpha   90.00
_cell.angle_beta   90.00
_cell.angle_gamma   90.00
#
_symmetry.space_group_name_H-M   'P 1'
#
loop_
_entity.id
_entity.type
_entity.pdbx_description
1 polymer ?
#
loop_
_entity_poly.entity_id
_entity_poly.type
_entity_poly.pdbx_seq_one_letter_code
_entity_poly.pdbx_strand_id
1 'polypeptide(L)'
;MRKKYQKREAEWSVPSRDRIYCARRKCGAWIAPKYIRKSDRSAKCPECARRTCTTCRGVYHHGKDCPEDPDLRATSRLARLEGWMRCLDCHAFVERKTGCRHMTCRCKAQFCYICGRRWLTCDCTEPSELVAIEEVAETGQLEYAINAEAETEADEENLALQMVTDFEPQEAEREETDVEGEQRTAEEERRREEERGREEEEQRRQEERITAVSLRFHQLTAELSSLHDAQRAIISERYESETRLLTKDLEGALASLSMRHLSAIQRLSAKSQGRIADAERRFAQEYQSRLAEERRIEGEYVRQLHGYWG
;
A
#
# COMPACT_ATOMS: atom_id res chain seq x y z
N MET A 1 20.19 -33.76 -39.17
CA MET A 1 20.18 -33.03 -37.89
C MET A 1 18.93 -33.32 -37.04
N ARG A 2 17.70 -33.05 -37.53
CA ARG A 2 16.43 -33.14 -36.77
C ARG A 2 16.16 -34.47 -36.02
N LYS A 3 16.37 -35.64 -36.66
CA LYS A 3 16.10 -36.97 -36.06
C LYS A 3 17.02 -37.34 -34.88
N LYS A 4 18.28 -36.87 -34.90
CA LYS A 4 19.27 -37.13 -33.81
C LYS A 4 18.95 -36.28 -32.59
N TYR A 5 18.52 -35.04 -32.82
CA TYR A 5 18.06 -34.12 -31.78
C TYR A 5 16.80 -34.65 -31.09
N GLN A 6 15.79 -35.07 -31.86
CA GLN A 6 14.55 -35.65 -31.33
C GLN A 6 14.77 -36.90 -30.45
N LYS A 7 15.72 -37.77 -30.81
CA LYS A 7 16.08 -38.94 -29.98
C LYS A 7 16.70 -38.52 -28.64
N ARG A 8 17.55 -37.48 -28.65
CA ARG A 8 18.18 -36.96 -27.42
C ARG A 8 17.16 -36.21 -26.57
N GLU A 9 16.32 -35.38 -27.16
CA GLU A 9 15.23 -34.72 -26.45
C GLU A 9 14.32 -35.73 -25.73
N ALA A 10 13.91 -36.80 -26.41
CA ALA A 10 13.11 -37.87 -25.80
C ALA A 10 13.87 -38.67 -24.72
N GLU A 11 15.19 -38.76 -24.79
CA GLU A 11 16.02 -39.36 -23.75
C GLU A 11 16.11 -38.46 -22.52
N TRP A 12 16.24 -37.14 -22.73
CA TRP A 12 16.39 -36.15 -21.66
C TRP A 12 15.07 -35.80 -20.98
N SER A 13 13.93 -36.06 -21.63
CA SER A 13 12.62 -36.00 -21.00
C SER A 13 12.37 -37.10 -19.96
N VAL A 14 13.24 -38.12 -19.89
CA VAL A 14 13.18 -39.19 -18.87
C VAL A 14 14.23 -38.92 -17.79
N PRO A 15 13.86 -38.91 -16.49
CA PRO A 15 14.80 -38.74 -15.40
C PRO A 15 15.99 -39.69 -15.52
N SER A 16 17.18 -39.22 -15.15
CA SER A 16 18.43 -39.97 -15.31
C SER A 16 18.39 -41.37 -14.70
N ARG A 17 17.66 -41.53 -13.60
CA ARG A 17 17.47 -42.79 -12.88
C ARG A 17 16.62 -43.82 -13.64
N ASP A 18 15.71 -43.39 -14.52
CA ASP A 18 14.76 -44.27 -15.21
C ASP A 18 15.16 -44.62 -16.65
N ARG A 19 16.28 -44.05 -17.14
CA ARG A 19 16.79 -44.33 -18.48
C ARG A 19 17.38 -45.74 -18.56
N ILE A 20 16.93 -46.50 -19.56
CA ILE A 20 17.42 -47.85 -19.83
C ILE A 20 18.25 -47.85 -21.12
N TYR A 21 19.44 -48.41 -21.04
CA TYR A 21 20.37 -48.55 -22.16
C TYR A 21 20.56 -50.01 -22.53
N CYS A 22 20.90 -50.28 -23.79
CA CYS A 22 21.19 -51.63 -24.22
C CYS A 22 22.42 -52.19 -23.49
N ALA A 23 22.24 -53.32 -22.78
CA ALA A 23 23.32 -54.00 -22.05
C ALA A 23 24.47 -54.51 -22.93
N ARG A 24 24.28 -54.56 -24.26
CA ARG A 24 25.36 -54.92 -25.18
C ARG A 24 26.38 -53.78 -25.21
N ARG A 25 27.59 -54.04 -24.73
CA ARG A 25 28.72 -53.07 -24.68
C ARG A 25 28.99 -52.36 -26.02
N LYS A 26 28.81 -53.05 -27.15
CA LYS A 26 29.00 -52.49 -28.51
C LYS A 26 27.82 -51.64 -29.02
N CYS A 27 26.67 -51.65 -28.35
CA CYS A 27 25.48 -50.91 -28.78
C CYS A 27 25.22 -49.70 -27.89
N GLY A 28 25.03 -49.90 -26.57
CA GLY A 28 24.80 -48.82 -25.61
C GLY A 28 23.59 -47.90 -25.89
N ALA A 29 22.77 -48.20 -26.89
CA ALA A 29 21.70 -47.31 -27.33
C ALA A 29 20.60 -47.19 -26.27
N TRP A 30 20.10 -45.97 -26.06
CA TRP A 30 18.93 -45.71 -25.21
C TRP A 30 17.69 -46.41 -25.75
N ILE A 31 16.98 -47.11 -24.87
CA ILE A 31 15.76 -47.84 -25.21
C ILE A 31 14.57 -47.03 -24.73
N ALA A 32 13.82 -46.45 -25.67
CA ALA A 32 12.63 -45.67 -25.36
C ALA A 32 11.55 -46.53 -24.66
N PRO A 33 10.71 -45.94 -23.79
CA PRO A 33 9.68 -46.65 -23.03
C PRO A 33 8.76 -47.55 -23.86
N LYS A 34 8.46 -47.17 -25.11
CA LYS A 34 7.66 -47.97 -26.05
C LYS A 34 8.25 -49.34 -26.41
N TYR A 35 9.55 -49.55 -26.22
CA TYR A 35 10.23 -50.82 -26.46
C TYR A 35 10.47 -51.62 -25.17
N ILE A 36 9.96 -51.13 -24.04
CA ILE A 36 9.99 -51.80 -22.75
C ILE A 36 8.71 -52.63 -22.60
N ARG A 37 8.87 -53.93 -22.40
CA ARG A 37 7.79 -54.85 -22.04
C ARG A 37 7.83 -55.07 -20.53
N LYS A 38 6.87 -54.48 -19.82
CA LYS A 38 6.73 -54.63 -18.37
C LYS A 38 6.46 -56.09 -17.95
N SER A 39 5.66 -56.82 -18.72
CA SER A 39 5.31 -58.23 -18.45
C SER A 39 6.54 -59.14 -18.30
N ASP A 40 7.53 -58.95 -19.18
CA ASP A 40 8.71 -59.80 -19.27
C ASP A 40 9.92 -59.14 -18.59
N ARG A 41 9.74 -57.97 -17.95
CA ARG A 41 10.82 -57.12 -17.40
C ARG A 41 11.98 -56.96 -18.39
N SER A 42 11.63 -56.75 -19.67
CA SER A 42 12.58 -56.77 -20.78
C SER A 42 12.45 -55.55 -21.68
N ALA A 43 13.59 -54.99 -22.08
CA ALA A 43 13.68 -53.86 -22.99
C ALA A 43 14.31 -54.32 -24.31
N LYS A 44 13.58 -54.27 -25.42
CA LYS A 44 14.08 -54.67 -26.74
C LYS A 44 14.81 -53.51 -27.41
N CYS A 45 16.09 -53.67 -27.68
CA CYS A 45 16.88 -52.64 -28.35
C CYS A 45 16.41 -52.45 -29.81
N PRO A 46 16.06 -51.24 -30.25
CA PRO A 46 15.64 -50.99 -31.64
C PRO A 46 16.79 -51.08 -32.65
N GLU A 47 18.05 -50.95 -32.20
CA GLU A 47 19.22 -50.92 -33.11
C GLU A 47 19.83 -52.30 -33.30
N CYS A 48 19.91 -53.12 -32.24
CA CYS A 48 20.61 -54.40 -32.29
C CYS A 48 19.72 -55.61 -31.95
N ALA A 49 18.42 -55.38 -31.77
CA ALA A 49 17.36 -56.36 -31.48
C ALA A 49 17.53 -57.21 -30.20
N ARG A 50 18.61 -57.02 -29.43
CA ARG A 50 18.86 -57.72 -28.17
C ARG A 50 17.99 -57.17 -27.05
N ARG A 51 17.67 -58.04 -26.08
CA ARG A 51 16.89 -57.68 -24.90
C ARG A 51 17.82 -57.36 -23.72
N THR A 52 17.43 -56.36 -22.94
CA THR A 52 18.08 -55.96 -21.68
C THR A 52 17.08 -56.17 -20.54
N CYS A 53 17.52 -56.67 -19.39
CA CYS A 53 16.69 -56.76 -18.20
C CYS A 53 16.44 -55.34 -17.66
N THR A 54 15.20 -54.98 -17.35
CA THR A 54 14.88 -53.65 -16.83
C THR A 54 15.29 -53.46 -15.37
N THR A 55 15.47 -54.55 -14.63
CA THR A 55 15.78 -54.55 -13.19
C THR A 55 17.29 -54.42 -12.94
N CYS A 56 18.10 -55.40 -13.35
CA CYS A 56 19.56 -55.36 -13.18
C CYS A 56 20.29 -54.54 -14.27
N ARG A 57 19.57 -54.06 -15.30
CA ARG A 57 20.14 -53.37 -16.48
C ARG A 57 21.17 -54.22 -17.26
N GLY A 58 21.22 -55.53 -16.98
CA GLY A 58 22.10 -56.51 -17.62
C GLY A 58 21.47 -57.22 -18.83
N VAL A 59 22.17 -58.22 -19.35
CA VAL A 59 21.67 -59.06 -20.45
C VAL A 59 20.39 -59.78 -20.01
N TYR A 60 19.37 -59.80 -20.87
CA TYR A 60 18.10 -60.46 -20.55
C TYR A 60 18.25 -61.96 -20.26
N HIS A 61 17.60 -62.45 -19.19
CA HIS A 61 17.80 -63.80 -18.64
C HIS A 61 16.82 -64.88 -19.15
N HIS A 62 16.16 -64.69 -20.29
CA HIS A 62 15.36 -65.71 -20.99
C HIS A 62 14.38 -66.52 -20.11
N GLY A 63 13.60 -65.83 -19.29
CA GLY A 63 12.58 -66.46 -18.44
C GLY A 63 13.10 -66.98 -17.09
N LYS A 64 14.38 -66.79 -16.78
CA LYS A 64 14.90 -66.95 -15.41
C LYS A 64 14.72 -65.67 -14.61
N ASP A 65 14.57 -65.85 -13.32
CA ASP A 65 14.57 -64.79 -12.32
C ASP A 65 15.85 -63.93 -12.38
N CYS A 66 15.69 -62.64 -12.11
CA CYS A 66 16.81 -61.70 -12.08
C CYS A 66 17.56 -61.80 -10.74
N PRO A 67 18.87 -62.09 -10.71
CA PRO A 67 19.62 -62.30 -9.46
C PRO A 67 19.77 -61.01 -8.64
N GLU A 68 19.75 -59.84 -9.29
CA GLU A 68 19.84 -58.54 -8.63
C GLU A 68 18.48 -57.88 -8.41
N ASP A 69 17.39 -58.63 -8.58
CA ASP A 69 16.07 -58.10 -8.29
C ASP A 69 15.91 -57.87 -6.77
N PRO A 70 15.75 -56.62 -6.31
CA PRO A 70 15.60 -56.33 -4.89
C PRO A 70 14.36 -57.01 -4.31
N ASP A 71 13.25 -57.04 -5.05
CA ASP A 71 11.97 -57.60 -4.57
C ASP A 71 12.07 -59.12 -4.44
N LEU A 72 12.70 -59.77 -5.42
CA LEU A 72 12.93 -61.21 -5.36
C LEU A 72 13.95 -61.57 -4.27
N ARG A 73 14.98 -60.76 -4.06
CA ARG A 73 15.95 -60.97 -2.97
C ARG A 73 15.29 -60.84 -1.60
N ALA A 74 14.44 -59.82 -1.41
CA ALA A 74 13.65 -59.65 -0.20
C ALA A 74 12.68 -60.83 0.01
N THR A 75 11.93 -61.20 -1.03
CA THR A 75 11.00 -62.35 -0.99
C THR A 75 11.75 -63.67 -0.73
N SER A 76 12.94 -63.86 -1.30
CA SER A 76 13.76 -65.05 -1.06
C SER A 76 14.36 -65.08 0.35
N ARG A 77 14.61 -63.92 0.97
CA ARG A 77 15.03 -63.83 2.37
C ARG A 77 13.88 -64.21 3.28
N LEU A 78 12.69 -63.62 3.06
CA LEU A 78 11.48 -63.96 3.79
C LEU A 78 11.14 -65.45 3.63
N ALA A 79 11.20 -65.97 2.42
CA ALA A 79 10.98 -67.39 2.16
C ALA A 79 11.97 -68.31 2.92
N ARG A 80 13.20 -67.86 3.18
CA ARG A 80 14.14 -68.63 4.02
C ARG A 80 13.77 -68.56 5.49
N LEU A 81 13.39 -67.37 5.96
CA LEU A 81 12.93 -67.15 7.34
C LEU A 81 11.66 -67.95 7.64
N GLU A 82 10.76 -68.09 6.65
CA GLU A 82 9.50 -68.83 6.78
C GLU A 82 9.59 -70.30 6.33
N GLY A 83 10.79 -70.78 5.95
CA GLY A 83 11.00 -72.15 5.47
C GLY A 83 10.29 -72.51 4.15
N TRP A 84 9.88 -71.53 3.34
CA TRP A 84 9.20 -71.72 2.06
C TRP A 84 10.12 -72.28 0.97
N MET A 85 9.61 -73.27 0.23
CA MET A 85 10.34 -73.91 -0.87
C MET A 85 9.88 -73.40 -2.24
N ARG A 86 10.81 -73.25 -3.19
CA ARG A 86 10.46 -72.90 -4.58
C ARG A 86 10.04 -74.13 -5.37
N CYS A 87 8.99 -73.98 -6.18
CA CYS A 87 8.60 -74.99 -7.14
C CYS A 87 9.70 -75.20 -8.19
N LEU A 88 9.91 -76.46 -8.59
CA LEU A 88 10.91 -76.84 -9.59
C LEU A 88 10.61 -76.28 -11.00
N ASP A 89 9.33 -76.01 -11.30
CA ASP A 89 8.85 -75.74 -12.66
C ASP A 89 8.47 -74.27 -12.84
N CYS A 90 7.58 -73.75 -11.99
CA CYS A 90 7.15 -72.35 -12.07
C CYS A 90 7.90 -71.39 -11.13
N HIS A 91 8.83 -71.91 -10.31
CA HIS A 91 9.64 -71.15 -9.34
C HIS A 91 8.88 -70.34 -8.29
N ALA A 92 7.55 -70.47 -8.23
CA ALA A 92 6.75 -69.87 -7.17
C ALA A 92 7.15 -70.45 -5.80
N PHE A 93 7.21 -69.59 -4.78
CA PHE A 93 7.36 -70.02 -3.39
C PHE A 93 6.09 -70.73 -2.93
N VAL A 94 6.28 -71.86 -2.27
CA VAL A 94 5.23 -72.74 -1.76
C VAL A 94 5.42 -72.87 -0.26
N GLU A 95 4.41 -72.52 0.50
CA GLU A 95 4.31 -72.75 1.94
C GLU A 95 3.81 -74.18 2.20
N ARG A 96 4.39 -74.86 3.20
CA ARG A 96 3.91 -76.17 3.66
C ARG A 96 3.22 -76.00 5.01
N LYS A 97 1.99 -76.51 5.11
CA LYS A 97 1.20 -76.44 6.35
C LYS A 97 1.35 -77.67 7.24
N THR A 98 1.32 -78.88 6.69
CA THR A 98 1.45 -80.12 7.48
C THR A 98 1.96 -81.34 6.68
N GLY A 99 2.55 -82.30 7.40
CA GLY A 99 2.41 -83.75 7.17
C GLY A 99 3.31 -84.44 6.14
N CYS A 100 3.49 -83.92 4.92
CA CYS A 100 4.18 -84.66 3.86
C CYS A 100 5.23 -83.82 3.12
N ARG A 101 6.32 -84.46 2.70
CA ARG A 101 7.34 -83.88 1.82
C ARG A 101 6.91 -83.79 0.35
N HIS A 102 5.81 -84.46 -0.04
CA HIS A 102 5.26 -84.39 -1.39
C HIS A 102 4.38 -83.16 -1.55
N MET A 103 4.82 -82.19 -2.36
CA MET A 103 4.03 -81.01 -2.68
C MET A 103 3.60 -81.00 -4.14
N THR A 104 2.35 -80.56 -4.37
CA THR A 104 1.81 -80.29 -5.71
C THR A 104 1.64 -78.79 -5.86
N CYS A 105 2.38 -78.19 -6.79
CA CYS A 105 2.26 -76.76 -7.07
C CYS A 105 0.97 -76.42 -7.84
N ARG A 106 0.57 -75.14 -7.86
CA ARG A 106 -0.51 -74.62 -8.72
C ARG A 106 -0.28 -74.87 -10.21
N CYS A 107 0.98 -74.99 -10.65
CA CYS A 107 1.31 -75.39 -12.03
C CYS A 107 1.19 -76.91 -12.27
N LYS A 108 0.74 -77.68 -11.26
CA LYS A 108 0.60 -79.15 -11.24
C LYS A 108 1.92 -79.93 -11.17
N ALA A 109 3.07 -79.27 -11.10
CA ALA A 109 4.35 -79.92 -10.85
C ALA A 109 4.38 -80.53 -9.43
N GLN A 110 4.83 -81.78 -9.34
CA GLN A 110 5.00 -82.50 -8.08
C GLN A 110 6.48 -82.56 -7.71
N PHE A 111 6.81 -82.13 -6.49
CA PHE A 111 8.19 -82.02 -6.02
C PHE A 111 8.34 -82.40 -4.55
N CYS A 112 9.59 -82.67 -4.16
CA CYS A 112 9.97 -82.84 -2.77
C CYS A 112 10.21 -81.48 -2.10
N TYR A 113 9.54 -81.21 -0.98
CA TYR A 113 9.65 -79.94 -0.25
C TYR A 113 11.01 -79.72 0.41
N ILE A 114 11.77 -80.79 0.68
CA ILE A 114 13.09 -80.73 1.31
C ILE A 114 14.16 -80.27 0.30
N CYS A 115 14.20 -80.91 -0.87
CA CYS A 115 15.28 -80.70 -1.85
C CYS A 115 14.85 -80.00 -3.16
N GLY A 116 13.56 -79.71 -3.34
CA GLY A 116 13.02 -79.05 -4.53
C GLY A 116 13.05 -79.90 -5.82
N ARG A 117 13.49 -81.17 -5.77
CA ARG A 117 13.57 -82.05 -6.94
C ARG A 117 12.20 -82.65 -7.28
N ARG A 118 12.08 -83.17 -8.50
CA ARG A 118 10.88 -83.88 -8.96
C ARG A 118 10.52 -85.02 -7.99
N TRP A 119 9.24 -85.22 -7.76
CA TRP A 119 8.77 -86.27 -6.86
C TRP A 119 9.29 -87.66 -7.29
N LEU A 120 9.70 -88.46 -6.31
CA LEU A 120 10.33 -89.80 -6.47
C LEU A 120 11.69 -89.81 -7.20
N THR A 121 12.34 -88.67 -7.40
CA THR A 121 13.71 -88.60 -7.96
C THR A 121 14.78 -88.23 -6.92
N CYS A 122 14.43 -88.31 -5.62
CA CYS A 122 15.33 -87.97 -4.53
C CYS A 122 15.21 -89.00 -3.40
N ASP A 123 16.32 -89.25 -2.72
CA ASP A 123 16.43 -90.21 -1.60
C ASP A 123 16.12 -89.58 -0.24
N CYS A 124 15.48 -88.40 -0.19
CA CYS A 124 15.08 -87.74 1.06
C CYS A 124 14.08 -88.63 1.83
N THR A 125 14.39 -88.95 3.08
CA THR A 125 13.61 -89.87 3.94
C THR A 125 13.09 -89.20 5.21
N GLU A 126 11.79 -89.35 5.48
CA GLU A 126 11.12 -89.13 6.79
C GLU A 126 11.29 -87.73 7.48
N PRO A 127 10.62 -87.42 8.62
CA PRO A 127 10.37 -86.07 9.14
C PRO A 127 11.58 -85.24 9.59
N SER A 128 12.73 -85.84 9.87
CA SER A 128 13.87 -85.15 10.51
C SER A 128 14.43 -84.00 9.67
N GLU A 129 14.51 -84.15 8.34
CA GLU A 129 15.00 -83.10 7.44
C GLU A 129 13.99 -81.94 7.30
N LEU A 130 12.70 -82.20 7.55
CA LEU A 130 11.65 -81.18 7.56
C LEU A 130 11.65 -80.41 8.88
N VAL A 131 11.86 -81.11 10.00
CA VAL A 131 12.06 -80.50 11.33
C VAL A 131 13.27 -79.58 11.33
N ALA A 132 14.38 -79.98 10.72
CA ALA A 132 15.57 -79.13 10.60
C ALA A 132 15.32 -77.83 9.81
N ILE A 133 14.44 -77.85 8.79
CA ILE A 133 14.06 -76.64 8.04
C ILE A 133 13.19 -75.72 8.90
N GLU A 134 12.27 -76.29 9.68
CA GLU A 134 11.41 -75.55 10.62
C GLU A 134 12.22 -74.95 11.76
N GLU A 135 13.15 -75.69 12.37
CA GLU A 135 14.05 -75.17 13.42
C GLU A 135 14.95 -74.03 12.91
N VAL A 136 15.47 -74.15 11.68
CA VAL A 136 16.27 -73.07 11.06
C VAL A 136 15.42 -71.84 10.72
N ALA A 137 14.15 -72.05 10.35
CA ALA A 137 13.19 -70.97 10.12
C ALA A 137 12.83 -70.26 11.44
N GLU A 138 12.49 -71.02 12.49
CA GLU A 138 12.16 -70.48 13.82
C GLU A 138 13.32 -69.72 14.45
N THR A 139 14.55 -70.26 14.37
CA THR A 139 15.75 -69.56 14.84
C THR A 139 16.03 -68.28 14.04
N GLY A 140 15.86 -68.32 12.71
CA GLY A 140 15.98 -67.14 11.86
C GLY A 140 14.92 -66.07 12.15
N GLN A 141 13.68 -66.47 12.45
CA GLN A 141 12.61 -65.56 12.86
C GLN A 141 12.90 -64.90 14.20
N LEU A 142 13.40 -65.67 15.19
CA LEU A 142 13.78 -65.15 16.50
C LEU A 142 14.96 -64.16 16.39
N GLU A 143 16.00 -64.51 15.63
CA GLU A 143 17.14 -63.62 15.38
C GLU A 143 16.72 -62.33 14.64
N TYR A 144 15.80 -62.44 13.67
CA TYR A 144 15.24 -61.28 12.99
C TYR A 144 14.45 -60.37 13.94
N ALA A 145 13.65 -60.94 14.84
CA ALA A 145 12.89 -60.18 15.84
C ALA A 145 13.81 -59.43 16.82
N ILE A 146 14.84 -60.10 17.36
CA ILE A 146 15.82 -59.50 18.27
C ILE A 146 16.57 -58.34 17.60
N ASN A 147 17.01 -58.52 16.35
CA ASN A 147 17.70 -57.47 15.62
C ASN A 147 16.78 -56.29 15.31
N ALA A 148 15.51 -56.53 14.99
CA ALA A 148 14.53 -55.48 14.75
C ALA A 148 14.25 -54.66 16.03
N GLU A 149 14.14 -55.32 17.18
CA GLU A 149 13.99 -54.64 18.48
C GLU A 149 15.24 -53.80 18.81
N ALA A 150 16.44 -54.34 18.63
CA ALA A 150 17.69 -53.61 18.84
C ALA A 150 17.85 -52.40 17.89
N GLU A 151 17.42 -52.52 16.63
CA GLU A 151 17.39 -51.40 15.68
C GLU A 151 16.41 -50.31 16.15
N THR A 152 15.23 -50.66 16.65
CA THR A 152 14.25 -49.68 17.16
C THR A 152 14.76 -48.94 18.39
N GLU A 153 15.41 -49.64 19.32
CA GLU A 153 16.03 -49.03 20.50
C GLU A 153 17.16 -48.06 20.08
N ALA A 154 18.01 -48.47 19.13
CA ALA A 154 19.06 -47.62 18.61
C ALA A 154 18.53 -46.37 17.88
N ASP A 155 17.42 -46.49 17.15
CA ASP A 155 16.76 -45.34 16.51
C ASP A 155 16.19 -44.37 17.55
N GLU A 156 15.57 -44.87 18.62
CA GLU A 156 15.07 -44.05 19.73
C GLU A 156 16.19 -43.32 20.46
N GLU A 157 17.30 -44.00 20.74
CA GLU A 157 18.49 -43.39 21.36
C GLU A 157 19.11 -42.31 20.47
N ASN A 158 19.24 -42.58 19.17
CA ASN A 158 19.76 -41.60 18.22
C ASN A 158 18.85 -40.37 18.12
N LEU A 159 17.52 -40.56 18.15
CA LEU A 159 16.58 -39.45 18.16
C LEU A 159 16.72 -38.59 19.42
N ALA A 160 16.85 -39.23 20.59
CA ALA A 160 17.07 -38.53 21.85
C ALA A 160 18.39 -37.75 21.86
N LEU A 161 19.47 -38.33 21.35
CA LEU A 161 20.76 -37.67 21.18
C LEU A 161 20.65 -36.46 20.25
N GLN A 162 19.98 -36.61 19.11
CA GLN A 162 19.79 -35.53 18.15
C GLN A 162 19.02 -34.36 18.78
N MET A 163 17.97 -34.63 19.56
CA MET A 163 17.23 -33.58 20.27
C MET A 163 18.11 -32.79 21.25
N VAL A 164 19.05 -33.45 21.94
CA VAL A 164 19.98 -32.80 22.87
C VAL A 164 21.03 -31.98 22.11
N THR A 165 21.59 -32.51 21.01
CA THR A 165 22.59 -31.78 20.21
C THR A 165 22.00 -30.55 19.55
N ASP A 166 20.73 -30.62 19.13
CA ASP A 166 20.05 -29.54 18.43
C ASP A 166 19.50 -28.47 19.38
N PHE A 167 19.51 -28.70 20.69
CA PHE A 167 18.94 -27.80 21.68
C PHE A 167 19.69 -26.46 21.78
N GLU A 168 21.00 -26.49 22.04
CA GLU A 168 21.83 -25.28 22.14
C GLU A 168 21.78 -24.38 20.88
N PRO A 169 21.93 -24.90 19.65
CA PRO A 169 21.82 -24.07 18.46
C PRO A 169 20.40 -23.52 18.24
N GLN A 170 19.35 -24.27 18.58
CA GLN A 170 17.97 -23.75 18.48
C GLN A 170 17.70 -22.61 19.47
N GLU A 171 18.22 -22.71 20.70
CA GLU A 171 18.09 -21.63 21.68
C GLU A 171 18.90 -20.40 21.24
N ALA A 172 20.12 -20.58 20.71
CA ALA A 172 20.91 -19.49 20.16
C ALA A 172 20.21 -18.78 18.98
N GLU A 173 19.61 -19.53 18.05
CA GLU A 173 18.82 -18.96 16.95
C GLU A 173 17.61 -18.16 17.48
N ARG A 174 16.93 -18.63 18.53
CA ARG A 174 15.82 -17.89 19.15
C ARG A 174 16.29 -16.58 19.77
N GLU A 175 17.37 -16.61 20.54
CA GLU A 175 17.96 -15.40 21.14
C GLU A 175 18.39 -14.40 20.07
N GLU A 176 19.01 -14.85 18.96
CA GLU A 176 19.34 -13.98 17.83
C GLU A 176 18.09 -13.33 17.22
N THR A 177 17.01 -14.10 17.02
CA THR A 177 15.76 -13.54 16.49
C THR A 177 15.10 -12.52 17.42
N ASP A 178 15.19 -12.74 18.74
CA ASP A 178 14.66 -11.81 19.74
C ASP A 178 15.48 -10.51 19.75
N VAL A 179 16.82 -10.61 19.74
CA VAL A 179 17.73 -9.46 19.65
C VAL A 179 17.51 -8.68 18.35
N GLU A 180 17.37 -9.36 17.21
CA GLU A 180 17.01 -8.71 15.94
C GLU A 180 15.65 -8.02 16.01
N GLY A 181 14.67 -8.65 16.67
CA GLY A 181 13.35 -8.08 16.91
C GLY A 181 13.43 -6.76 17.70
N GLU A 182 14.16 -6.76 18.81
CA GLU A 182 14.39 -5.58 19.64
C GLU A 182 15.15 -4.47 18.91
N GLN A 183 16.13 -4.83 18.08
CA GLN A 183 16.87 -3.85 17.27
C GLN A 183 15.96 -3.19 16.23
N ARG A 184 15.08 -3.96 15.58
CA ARG A 184 14.12 -3.44 14.60
C ARG A 184 13.12 -2.49 15.24
N THR A 185 12.57 -2.84 16.41
CA THR A 185 11.65 -1.96 17.13
C THR A 185 12.35 -0.67 17.60
N ALA A 186 13.55 -0.77 18.16
CA ALA A 186 14.34 0.38 18.56
C ALA A 186 14.72 1.29 17.38
N GLU A 187 15.04 0.73 16.21
CA GLU A 187 15.29 1.51 15.00
C GLU A 187 14.01 2.22 14.50
N GLU A 188 12.87 1.54 14.52
CA GLU A 188 11.60 2.14 14.13
C GLU A 188 11.19 3.29 15.07
N GLU A 189 11.38 3.13 16.38
CA GLU A 189 11.14 4.20 17.36
C GLU A 189 12.05 5.41 17.13
N ARG A 190 13.34 5.19 16.86
CA ARG A 190 14.28 6.27 16.51
C ARG A 190 13.84 7.02 15.26
N ARG A 191 13.41 6.31 14.20
CA ARG A 191 12.89 6.94 12.97
C ARG A 191 11.65 7.77 13.24
N ARG A 192 10.70 7.27 14.05
CA ARG A 192 9.49 8.00 14.44
C ARG A 192 9.81 9.23 15.30
N GLU A 193 10.83 9.18 16.14
CA GLU A 193 11.29 10.34 16.91
C GLU A 193 11.96 11.40 16.02
N GLU A 194 12.80 10.98 15.07
CA GLU A 194 13.39 11.90 14.09
C GLU A 194 12.34 12.57 13.19
N GLU A 195 11.33 11.82 12.72
CA GLU A 195 10.23 12.36 11.94
C GLU A 195 9.41 13.39 12.73
N ARG A 196 9.05 13.06 13.98
CA ARG A 196 8.39 14.02 14.90
C ARG A 196 9.23 15.29 15.08
N GLY A 197 10.54 15.14 15.29
CA GLY A 197 11.45 16.28 15.42
C GLY A 197 11.48 17.17 14.16
N ARG A 198 11.46 16.56 12.96
CA ARG A 198 11.40 17.31 11.69
C ARG A 198 10.08 18.04 11.51
N GLU A 199 8.96 17.39 11.82
CA GLU A 199 7.62 17.98 11.75
C GLU A 199 7.48 19.16 12.71
N GLU A 200 7.94 19.01 13.96
CA GLU A 200 7.95 20.08 14.95
C GLU A 200 8.82 21.27 14.52
N GLU A 201 10.00 21.02 13.94
CA GLU A 201 10.85 22.09 13.42
C GLU A 201 10.20 22.82 12.24
N GLU A 202 9.56 22.09 11.32
CA GLU A 202 8.83 22.68 10.20
C GLU A 202 7.63 23.52 10.67
N GLN A 203 6.87 23.03 11.63
CA GLN A 203 5.78 23.78 12.26
C GLN A 203 6.30 25.06 12.90
N ARG A 204 7.37 24.99 13.69
CA ARG A 204 7.99 26.18 14.29
C ARG A 204 8.42 27.20 13.23
N ARG A 205 9.05 26.77 12.15
CA ARG A 205 9.44 27.66 11.03
C ARG A 205 8.21 28.28 10.37
N GLN A 206 7.12 27.53 10.21
CA GLN A 206 5.88 28.03 9.64
C GLN A 206 5.22 29.07 10.56
N GLU A 207 5.16 28.81 11.86
CA GLU A 207 4.64 29.74 12.87
C GLU A 207 5.45 31.04 12.91
N GLU A 208 6.79 30.94 12.89
CA GLU A 208 7.68 32.09 12.81
C GLU A 208 7.44 32.91 11.53
N ARG A 209 7.26 32.25 10.38
CA ARG A 209 6.92 32.92 9.11
C ARG A 209 5.57 33.62 9.18
N ILE A 210 4.53 32.96 9.71
CA ILE A 210 3.19 33.53 9.86
C ILE A 210 3.24 34.75 10.79
N THR A 211 3.96 34.63 11.91
CA THR A 211 4.13 35.73 12.87
C THR A 211 4.87 36.91 12.24
N ALA A 212 5.96 36.66 11.51
CA ALA A 212 6.71 37.70 10.82
C ALA A 212 5.88 38.41 9.75
N VAL A 213 5.09 37.65 8.97
CA VAL A 213 4.17 38.22 7.98
C VAL A 213 3.08 39.04 8.65
N SER A 214 2.45 38.52 9.70
CA SER A 214 1.44 39.23 10.49
C SER A 214 1.98 40.55 11.04
N LEU A 215 3.18 40.54 11.61
CA LEU A 215 3.83 41.75 12.12
C LEU A 215 4.04 42.80 11.02
N ARG A 216 4.52 42.39 9.83
CA ARG A 216 4.66 43.29 8.69
C ARG A 216 3.34 43.88 8.23
N PHE A 217 2.27 43.09 8.19
CA PHE A 217 0.93 43.59 7.86
C PHE A 217 0.43 44.63 8.88
N HIS A 218 0.65 44.40 10.17
CA HIS A 218 0.29 45.36 11.22
C HIS A 218 1.09 46.67 11.06
N GLN A 219 2.39 46.59 10.77
CA GLN A 219 3.23 47.77 10.51
C GLN A 219 2.72 48.58 9.32
N LEU A 220 2.50 47.93 8.18
CA LEU A 220 1.98 48.60 6.98
C LEU A 220 0.60 49.23 7.23
N THR A 221 -0.26 48.56 7.99
CA THR A 221 -1.58 49.10 8.34
C THR A 221 -1.46 50.35 9.21
N ALA A 222 -0.56 50.35 10.19
CA ALA A 222 -0.29 51.51 11.03
C ALA A 222 0.30 52.68 10.23
N GLU A 223 1.24 52.42 9.32
CA GLU A 223 1.80 53.45 8.43
C GLU A 223 0.72 54.05 7.52
N LEU A 224 -0.12 53.21 6.92
CA LEU A 224 -1.23 53.66 6.08
C LEU A 224 -2.26 54.46 6.87
N SER A 225 -2.57 54.05 8.11
CA SER A 225 -3.46 54.81 9.00
C SER A 225 -2.87 56.18 9.30
N SER A 226 -1.59 56.24 9.68
CA SER A 226 -0.90 57.51 9.96
C SER A 226 -0.88 58.44 8.75
N LEU A 227 -0.63 57.90 7.55
CA LEU A 227 -0.63 58.66 6.31
C LEU A 227 -2.02 59.20 5.99
N HIS A 228 -3.04 58.36 6.14
CA HIS A 228 -4.43 58.75 5.92
C HIS A 228 -4.90 59.82 6.93
N ASP A 229 -4.50 59.72 8.20
CA ASP A 229 -4.84 60.72 9.21
C ASP A 229 -4.15 62.07 8.92
N ALA A 230 -2.88 62.04 8.49
CA ALA A 230 -2.18 63.23 8.04
C ALA A 230 -2.85 63.87 6.80
N GLN A 231 -3.24 63.06 5.82
CA GLN A 231 -3.97 63.53 4.64
C GLN A 231 -5.31 64.17 5.03
N ARG A 232 -6.07 63.56 5.95
CA ARG A 232 -7.33 64.13 6.45
C ARG A 232 -7.11 65.46 7.14
N ALA A 233 -6.09 65.58 7.98
CA ALA A 233 -5.76 66.83 8.65
C ALA A 233 -5.44 67.96 7.65
N ILE A 234 -4.58 67.68 6.66
CA ILE A 234 -4.22 68.65 5.60
C ILE A 234 -5.46 69.08 4.80
N ILE A 235 -6.30 68.13 4.43
CA ILE A 235 -7.53 68.39 3.68
C ILE A 235 -8.48 69.25 4.52
N SER A 236 -8.67 68.91 5.80
CA SER A 236 -9.52 69.68 6.73
C SER A 236 -9.02 71.12 6.87
N GLU A 237 -7.72 71.31 7.10
CA GLU A 237 -7.12 72.64 7.25
C GLU A 237 -7.29 73.48 5.97
N ARG A 238 -7.13 72.87 4.80
CA ARG A 238 -7.39 73.53 3.52
C ARG A 238 -8.85 73.95 3.38
N TYR A 239 -9.78 73.05 3.67
CA TYR A 239 -11.22 73.36 3.60
C TYR A 239 -11.62 74.44 4.60
N GLU A 240 -11.11 74.40 5.82
CA GLU A 240 -11.35 75.44 6.81
C GLU A 240 -10.81 76.80 6.33
N SER A 241 -9.59 76.82 5.78
CA SER A 241 -8.97 78.04 5.27
C SER A 241 -9.76 78.63 4.11
N GLU A 242 -10.18 77.80 3.16
CA GLU A 242 -11.02 78.21 2.02
C GLU A 242 -12.39 78.73 2.49
N THR A 243 -13.04 78.02 3.42
CA THR A 243 -14.32 78.43 4.00
C THR A 243 -14.21 79.77 4.72
N ARG A 244 -13.14 79.98 5.50
CA ARG A 244 -12.86 81.26 6.19
C ARG A 244 -12.68 82.40 5.20
N LEU A 245 -11.92 82.20 4.12
CA LEU A 245 -11.73 83.21 3.07
C LEU A 245 -13.07 83.55 2.38
N LEU A 246 -13.83 82.54 1.96
CA LEU A 246 -15.13 82.73 1.32
C LEU A 246 -16.12 83.46 2.24
N THR A 247 -16.10 83.17 3.53
CA THR A 247 -16.95 83.84 4.51
C THR A 247 -16.57 85.31 4.65
N LYS A 248 -15.27 85.62 4.73
CA LYS A 248 -14.78 87.00 4.77
C LYS A 248 -15.13 87.78 3.50
N ASP A 249 -15.01 87.15 2.33
CA ASP A 249 -15.37 87.77 1.06
C ASP A 249 -16.89 88.06 0.99
N LEU A 250 -17.71 87.11 1.47
CA LEU A 250 -19.16 87.29 1.58
C LEU A 250 -19.51 88.43 2.54
N GLU A 251 -18.90 88.49 3.72
CA GLU A 251 -19.08 89.58 4.68
C GLU A 251 -18.68 90.93 4.09
N GLY A 252 -17.55 91.00 3.38
CA GLY A 252 -17.10 92.21 2.68
C GLY A 252 -18.08 92.66 1.59
N ALA A 253 -18.61 91.71 0.81
CA ALA A 253 -19.62 91.98 -0.21
C ALA A 253 -20.94 92.46 0.41
N LEU A 254 -21.39 91.84 1.51
CA LEU A 254 -22.57 92.25 2.26
C LEU A 254 -22.43 93.64 2.87
N ALA A 255 -21.28 93.95 3.49
CA ALA A 255 -21.00 95.29 4.02
C ALA A 255 -21.01 96.34 2.91
N SER A 256 -20.38 96.03 1.76
CA SER A 256 -20.38 96.90 0.59
C SER A 256 -21.79 97.10 0.01
N LEU A 257 -22.62 96.06 0.01
CA LEU A 257 -24.02 96.14 -0.40
C LEU A 257 -24.84 96.99 0.58
N SER A 258 -24.66 96.79 1.89
CA SER A 258 -25.33 97.55 2.95
C SER A 258 -25.02 99.04 2.85
N MET A 259 -23.76 99.41 2.64
CA MET A 259 -23.35 100.81 2.44
C MET A 259 -23.98 101.42 1.17
N ARG A 260 -24.02 100.67 0.06
CA ARG A 260 -24.72 101.10 -1.16
C ARG A 260 -26.21 101.29 -0.93
N HIS A 261 -26.84 100.39 -0.18
CA HIS A 261 -28.25 100.46 0.16
C HIS A 261 -28.55 101.67 1.05
N LEU A 262 -27.75 101.89 2.11
CA LEU A 262 -27.88 103.03 3.01
C LEU A 262 -27.73 104.37 2.26
N SER A 263 -26.70 104.50 1.42
CA SER A 263 -26.50 105.70 0.61
C SER A 263 -27.60 105.91 -0.43
N ALA A 264 -28.18 104.85 -0.98
CA ALA A 264 -29.35 104.95 -1.85
C ALA A 264 -30.59 105.46 -1.08
N ILE A 265 -30.86 104.91 0.12
CA ILE A 265 -31.93 105.37 1.00
C ILE A 265 -31.75 106.85 1.36
N GLN A 266 -30.55 107.25 1.80
CA GLN A 266 -30.25 108.63 2.15
C GLN A 266 -30.49 109.58 0.97
N ARG A 267 -30.03 109.21 -0.23
CA ARG A 267 -30.29 110.00 -1.45
C ARG A 267 -31.79 110.13 -1.76
N LEU A 268 -32.54 109.04 -1.66
CA LEU A 268 -33.98 109.04 -1.88
C LEU A 268 -34.72 109.88 -0.83
N SER A 269 -34.33 109.77 0.44
CA SER A 269 -34.88 110.55 1.56
C SER A 269 -34.58 112.04 1.43
N ALA A 270 -33.35 112.42 1.08
CA ALA A 270 -33.01 113.81 0.82
C ALA A 270 -33.81 114.38 -0.35
N LYS A 271 -34.01 113.59 -1.42
CA LYS A 271 -34.85 113.98 -2.56
C LYS A 271 -36.32 114.14 -2.16
N SER A 272 -36.88 113.25 -1.33
CA SER A 272 -38.26 113.38 -0.86
C SER A 272 -38.43 114.56 0.08
N GLN A 273 -37.52 114.78 1.03
CA GLN A 273 -37.51 115.94 1.91
C GLN A 273 -37.39 117.25 1.12
N GLY A 274 -36.53 117.30 0.10
CA GLY A 274 -36.44 118.45 -0.80
C GLY A 274 -37.77 118.76 -1.49
N ARG A 275 -38.45 117.73 -2.01
CA ARG A 275 -39.79 117.88 -2.61
C ARG A 275 -40.84 118.36 -1.62
N ILE A 276 -40.80 117.86 -0.37
CA ILE A 276 -41.72 118.29 0.70
C ILE A 276 -41.45 119.76 1.04
N ALA A 277 -40.19 120.14 1.27
CA ALA A 277 -39.82 121.52 1.58
C ALA A 277 -40.17 122.50 0.44
N ASP A 278 -40.02 122.09 -0.82
CA ASP A 278 -40.49 122.86 -1.98
C ASP A 278 -42.01 123.05 -1.96
N ALA A 279 -42.77 122.00 -1.65
CA ALA A 279 -44.23 122.06 -1.56
C ALA A 279 -44.69 122.94 -0.38
N GLU A 280 -44.06 122.82 0.78
CA GLU A 280 -44.32 123.66 1.95
C GLU A 280 -44.03 125.14 1.66
N ARG A 281 -42.92 125.44 0.96
CA ARG A 281 -42.62 126.81 0.53
C ARG A 281 -43.70 127.38 -0.38
N ARG A 282 -44.13 126.62 -1.39
CA ARG A 282 -45.22 127.04 -2.29
C ARG A 282 -46.52 127.28 -1.51
N PHE A 283 -46.89 126.34 -0.65
CA PHE A 283 -48.08 126.46 0.18
C PHE A 283 -48.02 127.68 1.11
N ALA A 284 -46.87 127.94 1.76
CA ALA A 284 -46.69 129.11 2.60
C ALA A 284 -46.82 130.42 1.82
N GLN A 285 -46.25 130.50 0.60
CA GLN A 285 -46.39 131.66 -0.27
C GLN A 285 -47.83 131.89 -0.70
N GLU A 286 -48.54 130.83 -1.10
CA GLU A 286 -49.95 130.89 -1.43
C GLU A 286 -50.79 131.32 -0.23
N TYR A 287 -50.53 130.77 0.96
CA TYR A 287 -51.20 131.12 2.21
C TYR A 287 -50.99 132.60 2.57
N GLN A 288 -49.76 133.11 2.50
CA GLN A 288 -49.47 134.53 2.75
C GLN A 288 -50.16 135.44 1.74
N SER A 289 -50.18 135.05 0.47
CA SER A 289 -50.87 135.81 -0.58
C SER A 289 -52.39 135.86 -0.32
N ARG A 290 -53.00 134.74 0.08
CA ARG A 290 -54.42 134.69 0.47
C ARG A 290 -54.72 135.52 1.71
N LEU A 291 -53.87 135.45 2.74
CA LEU A 291 -54.03 136.26 3.95
C LEU A 291 -53.93 137.76 3.65
N ALA A 292 -53.01 138.17 2.78
CA ALA A 292 -52.90 139.56 2.34
C ALA A 292 -54.15 140.02 1.58
N GLU A 293 -54.70 139.15 0.73
CA GLU A 293 -55.94 139.41 0.01
C GLU A 293 -57.16 139.48 0.96
N GLU A 294 -57.27 138.57 1.93
CA GLU A 294 -58.32 138.59 2.95
C GLU A 294 -58.28 139.89 3.77
N ARG A 295 -57.09 140.30 4.25
CA ARG A 295 -56.90 141.59 4.92
C ARG A 295 -57.27 142.79 4.03
N ARG A 296 -57.00 142.71 2.73
CA ARG A 296 -57.40 143.74 1.75
C ARG A 296 -58.91 143.84 1.66
N ILE A 297 -59.60 142.70 1.54
CA ILE A 297 -61.06 142.61 1.48
C ILE A 297 -61.68 143.11 2.80
N GLU A 298 -61.18 142.67 3.96
CA GLU A 298 -61.63 143.15 5.28
C GLU A 298 -61.46 144.66 5.40
N GLY A 299 -60.31 145.20 4.99
CA GLY A 299 -60.06 146.64 4.99
C GLY A 299 -60.96 147.42 4.02
N GLU A 300 -61.36 146.82 2.89
CA GLU A 300 -62.38 147.38 1.98
C GLU A 300 -63.78 147.35 2.61
N TYR A 301 -64.13 146.24 3.26
CA TYR A 301 -65.42 146.07 3.94
C TYR A 301 -65.58 147.04 5.13
N VAL A 302 -64.55 147.21 5.96
CA VAL A 302 -64.55 148.20 7.05
C VAL A 302 -64.72 149.62 6.50
N ARG A 303 -64.06 149.95 5.39
CA ARG A 303 -64.25 151.26 4.71
C ARG A 303 -65.68 151.44 4.21
N GLN A 304 -66.29 150.39 3.65
CA GLN A 304 -67.70 150.43 3.24
C GLN A 304 -68.64 150.62 4.44
N LEU A 305 -68.41 149.93 5.56
CA LEU A 305 -69.20 150.10 6.79
C LEU A 305 -69.08 151.51 7.37
N HIS A 306 -67.88 152.09 7.42
CA HIS A 306 -67.69 153.47 7.86
C HIS A 306 -68.42 154.49 6.96
N GLY A 307 -68.56 154.20 5.66
CA GLY A 307 -69.35 155.04 4.74
C GLY A 307 -70.86 154.81 4.79
N TYR A 308 -71.34 153.76 5.47
CA TYR A 308 -72.77 153.46 5.61
C TYR A 308 -73.34 153.92 6.97
N TRP A 309 -72.49 154.01 8.01
CA TRP A 309 -72.86 154.40 9.38
C TRP A 309 -72.34 155.79 9.82
N GLY A 310 -71.66 156.52 8.93
CA GLY A 310 -71.23 157.91 9.11
C GLY A 310 -71.86 158.82 8.05
#